data_AF-A0A538M6F1-F1
#
_entry.id   AF-A0A538M6F1-F1
#
_cell.length_a   1.000
_cell.length_b   1.000
_cell.length_c   1.000
_cell.angle_alpha   90.00
_cell.angle_beta   90.00
_cell.angle_gamma   90.00
#
_symmetry.space_group_name_H-M   'P 1'
#
loop_
_entity.id
_entity.type
_entity.pdbx_description
1 polymer ?
#
loop_
_entity_poly.entity_id
_entity_poly.type
_entity_poly.pdbx_seq_one_letter_code
_entity_poly.pdbx_strand_id
1 'polypeptide(L)'
;MSVIVSRALPEVRDGLKPVHRRMLWSMLEGGLRPDRPHRKSAWAVGEVVKKYHPHALEAVYDALVRLAQDWSLRHPLIDPHGNFGSVDGDPPAAMRYTEARLAPIALELLRDIDAETVDFVPNYDGYEQQPVVLPSRFPNLLVNGS
;
A
#
# COMPACT_ATOMS: atom_id res chain seq x y z
N MET A 1 -12.56 16.58 12.82
CA MET A 1 -11.90 15.39 13.41
C MET A 1 -11.44 14.32 12.39
N SER A 2 -11.91 14.34 11.13
CA SER A 2 -11.58 13.30 10.13
C SER A 2 -10.08 13.24 9.75
N VAL A 3 -9.45 14.37 9.39
CA VAL A 3 -8.08 14.36 8.83
C VAL A 3 -7.00 13.78 9.77
N ILE A 4 -7.09 14.07 11.08
CA ILE A 4 -6.07 13.61 12.06
C ILE A 4 -6.10 12.08 12.18
N VAL A 5 -7.28 11.49 12.30
CA VAL A 5 -7.45 10.06 12.62
C VAL A 5 -7.48 9.18 11.36
N SER A 6 -7.99 9.68 10.23
CA SER A 6 -8.25 8.85 9.04
C SER A 6 -7.40 9.22 7.81
N ARG A 7 -6.40 10.09 7.96
CA ARG A 7 -5.56 10.52 6.83
C ARG A 7 -4.10 10.77 7.18
N ALA A 8 -3.85 11.69 8.11
CA ALA A 8 -2.52 12.31 8.24
C ALA A 8 -1.54 11.51 9.09
N LEU A 9 -2.01 10.76 10.09
CA LEU A 9 -1.14 10.05 11.03
C LEU A 9 -1.12 8.55 10.74
N PRO A 10 0.05 7.89 10.89
CA PRO A 10 0.13 6.44 10.84
C PRO A 10 -0.51 5.81 12.08
N GLU A 11 -0.88 4.54 11.97
CA GLU A 11 -1.21 3.73 13.14
C GLU A 11 0.07 3.20 13.80
N VAL A 12 0.16 3.20 15.13
CA VAL A 12 1.28 2.66 15.92
C VAL A 12 1.47 1.16 15.73
N ARG A 13 0.40 0.37 15.55
CA ARG A 13 0.49 -1.10 15.44
C ARG A 13 1.14 -1.57 14.14
N ASP A 14 0.87 -0.89 13.03
CA ASP A 14 1.37 -1.29 11.70
C ASP A 14 2.26 -0.24 11.01
N GLY A 15 2.35 0.97 11.54
CA GLY A 15 3.12 2.08 10.98
C GLY A 15 2.54 2.65 9.69
N LEU A 16 1.27 2.37 9.36
CA LEU A 16 0.70 2.73 8.06
C LEU A 16 -0.40 3.79 8.18
N LYS A 17 -0.37 4.75 7.24
CA LYS A 17 -1.52 5.60 6.93
C LYS A 17 -2.59 4.77 6.22
N PRO A 18 -3.88 5.18 6.24
CA PRO A 18 -4.95 4.39 5.63
C PRO A 18 -4.76 4.09 4.13
N VAL A 19 -4.17 5.00 3.35
CA VAL A 19 -3.88 4.75 1.92
C VAL A 19 -2.86 3.63 1.73
N HIS A 20 -1.80 3.58 2.56
CA HIS A 20 -0.78 2.52 2.48
C HIS A 20 -1.38 1.16 2.86
N ARG A 21 -2.19 1.10 3.94
CA ARG A 21 -2.85 -0.13 4.37
C ARG A 21 -3.76 -0.70 3.29
N ARG A 22 -4.61 0.14 2.70
CA ARG A 22 -5.53 -0.24 1.63
C ARG A 22 -4.78 -0.67 0.36
N MET A 23 -3.65 -0.04 0.06
CA MET A 23 -2.77 -0.45 -1.04
C MET A 23 -2.28 -1.88 -0.85
N LEU A 24 -1.63 -2.18 0.28
CA LEU A 24 -1.06 -3.50 0.53
C LEU A 24 -2.15 -4.57 0.60
N TRP A 25 -3.29 -4.28 1.23
CA TRP A 25 -4.45 -5.17 1.27
C TRP A 25 -5.00 -5.47 -0.12
N SER A 26 -5.31 -4.43 -0.92
CA SER A 26 -5.86 -4.60 -2.27
C SER A 26 -4.91 -5.36 -3.19
N MET A 27 -3.60 -5.13 -3.07
CA MET A 27 -2.60 -5.86 -3.84
C MET A 27 -2.52 -7.33 -3.44
N LEU A 28 -2.64 -7.65 -2.14
CA LEU A 28 -2.69 -9.04 -1.68
C LEU A 28 -3.94 -9.76 -2.18
N GLU A 29 -5.11 -9.15 -1.98
CA GLU A 29 -6.40 -9.66 -2.44
C GLU A 29 -6.39 -9.88 -3.97
N GLY A 30 -5.78 -8.95 -4.68
CA GLY A 30 -5.55 -8.99 -6.13
C GLY A 30 -4.54 -10.03 -6.61
N GLY A 31 -3.82 -10.69 -5.70
CA GLY A 31 -2.80 -11.69 -6.02
C GLY A 31 -1.47 -11.12 -6.56
N LEU A 32 -1.16 -9.84 -6.32
CA LEU A 32 0.10 -9.19 -6.73
C LEU A 32 1.23 -9.53 -5.75
N ARG A 33 1.48 -10.84 -5.60
CA ARG A 33 2.48 -11.37 -4.68
C ARG A 33 3.89 -11.37 -5.30
N PRO A 34 4.97 -11.45 -4.50
CA PRO A 34 6.35 -11.45 -4.98
C PRO A 34 6.71 -12.62 -5.91
N ASP A 35 5.96 -13.73 -5.84
CA ASP A 35 6.12 -14.90 -6.69
C ASP A 35 5.40 -14.77 -8.05
N ARG A 36 4.69 -13.66 -8.28
CA ARG A 36 3.90 -13.42 -9.50
C ARG A 36 4.52 -12.32 -10.36
N PRO A 37 4.24 -12.30 -11.68
CA PRO A 37 4.66 -11.19 -12.54
C PRO A 37 4.12 -9.85 -12.06
N HIS A 38 4.86 -8.78 -12.34
CA HIS A 38 4.39 -7.42 -12.11
C HIS A 38 3.10 -7.15 -12.90
N ARG A 39 2.26 -6.25 -12.39
CA ARG A 39 1.08 -5.75 -13.09
C ARG A 39 1.15 -4.24 -13.20
N LYS A 40 0.50 -3.68 -14.22
CA LYS A 40 0.42 -2.22 -14.42
C LYS A 40 -0.02 -1.50 -13.14
N SER A 41 0.70 -0.45 -12.77
CA SER A 41 0.36 0.34 -11.58
C SER A 41 -1.05 0.91 -11.67
N ALA A 42 -1.52 1.24 -12.88
CA ALA A 42 -2.91 1.64 -13.14
C ALA A 42 -3.95 0.60 -12.64
N TRP A 43 -3.62 -0.70 -12.71
CA TRP A 43 -4.48 -1.76 -12.18
C TRP A 43 -4.54 -1.69 -10.65
N ALA A 44 -3.38 -1.61 -9.98
CA ALA A 44 -3.32 -1.59 -8.50
C ALA A 44 -3.98 -0.32 -7.93
N VAL A 45 -3.68 0.84 -8.51
CA VAL A 45 -4.30 2.13 -8.15
C VAL A 45 -5.81 2.10 -8.37
N GLY A 46 -6.26 1.55 -9.51
CA GLY A 46 -7.68 1.44 -9.84
C GLY A 46 -8.45 0.58 -8.84
N GLU A 47 -7.92 -0.60 -8.48
CA GLU A 47 -8.57 -1.48 -7.50
C GLU A 47 -8.66 -0.86 -6.10
N VAL A 48 -7.59 -0.19 -5.66
CA VAL A 48 -7.59 0.53 -4.36
C VAL A 48 -8.65 1.63 -4.35
N VAL A 49 -8.74 2.43 -5.41
CA VAL A 49 -9.73 3.52 -5.47
C VAL A 49 -11.15 2.98 -5.56
N LYS A 50 -11.36 1.98 -6.40
CA LYS A 50 -12.66 1.34 -6.62
C LYS A 50 -13.22 0.70 -5.36
N LYS A 51 -12.38 0.03 -4.55
CA LYS A 51 -12.85 -0.77 -3.42
C LYS A 51 -12.71 -0.07 -2.07
N TYR A 52 -11.64 0.68 -1.84
CA TYR A 52 -11.27 1.06 -0.47
C TYR A 52 -10.96 2.55 -0.27
N HIS A 53 -10.53 3.28 -1.30
CA HIS A 53 -10.00 4.63 -1.15
C HIS A 53 -10.60 5.61 -2.18
N PRO A 54 -11.82 6.15 -1.94
CA PRO A 54 -12.57 6.97 -2.91
C PRO A 54 -12.01 8.40 -3.01
N HIS A 55 -10.74 8.51 -3.39
CA HIS A 55 -9.96 9.73 -3.51
C HIS A 55 -9.16 9.73 -4.82
N ALA A 56 -8.47 10.84 -5.10
CA ALA A 56 -7.78 11.05 -6.37
C ALA A 56 -6.77 9.93 -6.68
N LEU A 57 -6.81 9.41 -7.92
CA LEU A 57 -5.91 8.37 -8.41
C LEU A 57 -4.44 8.77 -8.27
N GLU A 58 -4.13 10.06 -8.49
CA GLU A 58 -2.79 10.62 -8.39
C GLU A 58 -2.21 10.46 -6.98
N ALA A 59 -2.98 10.80 -5.93
CA ALA A 59 -2.54 10.64 -4.54
C ALA A 59 -2.28 9.17 -4.17
N VAL A 60 -3.06 8.24 -4.73
CA VAL A 60 -2.89 6.79 -4.52
C VAL A 60 -1.66 6.28 -5.28
N TYR A 61 -1.42 6.80 -6.49
CA TYR A 61 -0.22 6.48 -7.26
C TYR A 61 1.05 7.01 -6.60
N ASP A 62 1.04 8.25 -6.11
CA ASP A 62 2.18 8.83 -5.38
C ASP A 62 2.51 8.02 -4.13
N ALA A 63 1.48 7.55 -3.41
CA ALA A 63 1.67 6.65 -2.28
C ALA A 63 2.30 5.32 -2.70
N LEU A 64 1.83 4.70 -3.80
CA LEU A 64 2.43 3.48 -4.36
C LEU A 64 3.91 3.71 -4.69
N VAL A 65 4.21 4.81 -5.39
CA VAL A 65 5.57 5.15 -5.83
C VAL A 65 6.50 5.30 -4.63
N ARG A 66 6.09 6.05 -3.60
CA ARG A 66 6.91 6.23 -2.38
C ARG A 66 7.19 4.91 -1.66
N LEU A 67 6.23 3.97 -1.66
CA LEU A 67 6.41 2.66 -1.06
C LEU A 67 7.40 1.75 -1.83
N ALA A 68 7.78 2.13 -3.05
CA ALA A 68 8.71 1.41 -3.92
C ALA A 68 10.13 2.01 -3.94
N GLN A 69 10.31 3.26 -3.54
CA GLN A 69 11.59 3.96 -3.64
C GLN A 69 12.54 3.58 -2.49
N ASP A 70 13.65 2.92 -2.79
CA ASP A 70 14.65 2.46 -1.83
C ASP A 70 15.50 3.58 -1.21
N TRP A 71 15.53 4.77 -1.82
CA TRP A 71 16.07 5.98 -1.21
C TRP A 71 15.07 6.70 -0.29
N SER A 72 13.78 6.36 -0.37
CA SER A 72 12.73 6.94 0.50
C SER A 72 12.42 6.05 1.70
N LEU A 73 12.55 4.73 1.57
CA LEU A 73 12.25 3.76 2.62
C LEU A 73 13.44 2.87 2.89
N ARG A 74 13.69 2.57 4.17
CA ARG A 74 14.75 1.63 4.55
C ARG A 74 14.47 0.23 4.02
N HIS A 75 13.20 -0.18 4.02
CA HIS A 75 12.69 -1.43 3.46
C HIS A 75 11.43 -1.15 2.63
N PRO A 76 11.55 -1.07 1.29
CA PRO A 76 10.40 -0.90 0.40
C PRO A 76 9.35 -1.99 0.57
N LEU A 77 8.07 -1.60 0.48
CA LEU A 77 6.92 -2.49 0.61
C LEU A 77 6.33 -2.88 -0.77
N ILE A 78 6.73 -2.15 -1.82
CA ILE A 78 6.37 -2.40 -3.21
C ILE A 78 7.63 -2.74 -3.99
N ASP A 79 7.55 -3.75 -4.85
CA ASP A 79 8.58 -4.10 -5.82
C ASP A 79 8.23 -3.43 -7.17
N PRO A 80 9.00 -2.43 -7.61
CA PRO A 80 8.70 -1.65 -8.81
C PRO A 80 9.32 -2.24 -10.08
N HIS A 81 8.64 -2.02 -11.21
CA HIS A 81 9.19 -2.22 -12.54
C HIS A 81 8.90 -1.01 -13.45
N GLY A 82 9.95 -0.40 -14.00
CA GLY A 82 9.90 0.84 -14.78
C GLY A 82 10.46 2.04 -14.02
N ASN A 83 10.20 3.24 -14.53
CA ASN A 83 10.70 4.49 -13.93
C ASN A 83 9.80 4.95 -12.77
N PHE A 84 10.30 4.85 -11.54
CA PHE A 84 9.65 5.30 -10.30
C PHE A 84 10.27 6.60 -9.73
N GLY A 85 10.99 7.35 -10.55
CA GLY A 85 11.67 8.58 -10.19
C GLY A 85 13.13 8.36 -9.79
N SER A 86 13.75 9.41 -9.24
CA SER A 86 15.16 9.38 -8.81
C SER A 86 15.37 10.18 -7.53
N VAL A 87 16.56 10.02 -6.92
CA VAL A 87 17.01 10.83 -5.78
C VAL A 87 17.19 12.31 -6.14
N ASP A 88 17.41 12.61 -7.43
CA ASP A 88 17.59 13.97 -7.96
C ASP A 88 16.25 14.73 -8.11
N GLY A 89 15.12 14.06 -7.81
CA GLY A 89 13.79 14.65 -7.85
C GLY A 89 13.08 14.47 -9.19
N ASP A 90 13.59 13.60 -10.09
CA ASP A 90 12.86 13.25 -11.30
C ASP A 90 11.55 12.56 -10.93
N PRO A 91 10.41 12.98 -11.53
CA PRO A 91 9.12 12.37 -11.23
C PRO A 91 9.05 10.94 -11.79
N PRO A 92 8.21 10.07 -11.20
CA PRO A 92 7.92 8.76 -11.78
C PRO A 92 7.26 8.91 -13.16
N ALA A 93 7.43 7.90 -14.01
CA ALA A 93 6.62 7.81 -15.22
C ALA A 93 5.13 7.65 -14.85
N ALA A 94 4.23 7.98 -15.77
CA ALA A 94 2.80 7.79 -15.54
C ALA A 94 2.46 6.31 -15.26
N MET A 95 1.44 6.06 -14.42
CA MET A 95 1.02 4.72 -13.96
C MET A 95 0.68 3.69 -15.06
N ARG A 96 0.49 4.15 -16.31
CA ARG A 96 0.28 3.29 -17.49
C ARG A 96 1.58 2.66 -18.00
N TYR A 97 2.74 3.20 -17.64
CA TYR A 97 4.06 2.71 -18.03
C TYR A 97 4.73 1.90 -16.94
N THR A 98 4.45 2.19 -15.67
CA THR A 98 5.01 1.46 -14.54
C THR A 98 4.20 0.21 -14.20
N GLU A 99 4.89 -0.76 -13.61
CA GLU A 99 4.29 -1.97 -13.06
C GLU A 99 4.78 -2.18 -11.63
N ALA A 100 3.98 -2.87 -10.82
CA ALA A 100 4.25 -3.07 -9.41
C ALA A 100 3.70 -4.43 -8.94
N ARG A 101 4.31 -4.95 -7.88
CA ARG A 101 3.79 -6.03 -7.03
C ARG A 101 4.24 -5.82 -5.59
N LEU A 102 3.78 -6.64 -4.66
CA LEU A 102 4.25 -6.60 -3.27
C LEU A 102 5.73 -6.98 -3.21
N ALA A 103 6.50 -6.25 -2.41
CA ALA A 103 7.83 -6.68 -2.02
C ALA A 103 7.75 -7.87 -1.04
N PRO A 104 8.75 -8.78 -0.97
CA PRO A 104 8.73 -9.91 -0.07
C PRO A 104 8.46 -9.55 1.41
N ILE A 105 9.06 -8.46 1.91
CA ILE A 105 8.87 -8.01 3.30
C ILE A 105 7.44 -7.55 3.59
N ALA A 106 6.70 -7.05 2.58
CA ALA A 106 5.31 -6.66 2.78
C ALA A 106 4.40 -7.84 3.13
N LEU A 107 4.78 -9.08 2.76
CA LEU A 107 4.05 -10.26 3.20
C LEU A 107 4.15 -10.48 4.71
N GLU A 108 5.22 -10.05 5.38
CA GLU A 108 5.30 -10.13 6.85
C GLU A 108 4.36 -9.12 7.54
N LEU A 109 3.99 -8.02 6.87
CA LEU A 109 2.92 -7.14 7.37
C LEU A 109 1.56 -7.81 7.27
N LEU A 110 1.34 -8.57 6.19
CA LEU A 110 0.06 -9.17 5.81
C LEU A 110 -0.13 -10.61 6.31
N ARG A 111 0.90 -11.18 6.93
CA ARG A 111 0.94 -12.59 7.30
C ARG A 111 -0.17 -12.93 8.30
N ASP A 112 -0.86 -14.04 8.03
CA ASP A 112 -1.98 -14.56 8.84
C ASP A 112 -3.19 -13.62 8.93
N ILE A 113 -3.36 -12.69 7.99
CA ILE A 113 -4.50 -11.75 7.99
C ILE A 113 -5.85 -12.46 7.84
N ASP A 114 -5.87 -13.62 7.16
CA ASP A 114 -7.08 -14.45 6.97
C ASP A 114 -7.36 -15.39 8.18
N ALA A 115 -6.53 -15.36 9.22
CA ALA A 115 -6.65 -16.22 10.40
C ALA A 115 -7.29 -15.49 11.60
N GLU A 116 -8.25 -14.61 11.34
CA GLU A 116 -8.99 -13.82 12.36
C GLU A 116 -8.06 -13.06 13.33
N THR A 117 -6.91 -12.61 12.84
CA THR A 117 -5.88 -11.95 13.67
C THR A 117 -6.13 -10.46 13.88
N VAL A 118 -6.98 -9.84 13.06
CA VAL A 118 -7.34 -8.42 13.11
C VAL A 118 -8.81 -8.24 12.78
N ASP A 119 -9.40 -7.17 13.29
CA ASP A 119 -10.77 -6.80 12.95
C ASP A 119 -10.87 -6.28 11.51
N PHE A 120 -11.95 -6.66 10.84
CA PHE A 120 -12.37 -6.11 9.56
C PHE A 120 -13.59 -5.21 9.75
N VAL A 121 -13.68 -4.19 8.92
CA VAL A 121 -14.81 -3.28 8.86
C VAL A 121 -15.28 -3.12 7.42
N PRO A 122 -16.57 -2.80 7.20
CA PRO A 122 -17.05 -2.43 5.88
C PRO A 122 -16.24 -1.27 5.28
N ASN A 123 -16.07 -1.29 3.97
CA ASN A 123 -15.52 -0.18 3.21
C ASN A 123 -16.49 1.02 3.18
N TYR A 124 -16.20 2.02 2.34
CA TYR A 124 -16.94 3.29 2.35
C TYR A 124 -18.39 3.19 1.82
N ASP A 125 -18.71 2.18 1.00
CA ASP A 125 -20.05 1.95 0.43
C ASP A 125 -20.71 0.66 0.95
N GLY A 126 -20.02 -0.10 1.79
CA GLY A 126 -20.51 -1.30 2.47
C GLY A 126 -20.46 -2.59 1.64
N TYR A 127 -19.94 -2.57 0.41
CA TYR A 127 -19.88 -3.76 -0.45
C TYR A 127 -18.66 -4.65 -0.20
N GLU A 128 -17.58 -4.10 0.34
CA GLU A 128 -16.33 -4.81 0.59
C GLU A 128 -15.94 -4.74 2.08
N GLN A 129 -15.06 -5.64 2.51
CA GLN A 129 -14.44 -5.60 3.84
C GLN A 129 -12.98 -5.13 3.73
N GLN A 130 -12.52 -4.38 4.73
CA GLN A 130 -11.11 -3.95 4.84
C GLN A 130 -10.60 -4.12 6.27
N PRO A 131 -9.31 -4.43 6.45
CA PRO A 131 -8.73 -4.56 7.78
C PRO A 131 -8.58 -3.18 8.44
N VAL A 132 -8.87 -3.11 9.75
CA VAL A 132 -8.64 -1.88 10.54
C VAL A 132 -7.14 -1.59 10.66
N VAL A 133 -6.35 -2.64 10.88
CA VAL A 133 -4.88 -2.67 10.95
C VAL A 133 -4.34 -3.93 10.28
N LEU A 134 -3.07 -3.96 9.90
CA LEU A 134 -2.43 -5.19 9.45
C LEU A 134 -1.85 -6.00 10.62
N PRO A 135 -1.73 -7.34 10.51
CA PRO A 135 -1.11 -8.19 11.55
C PRO A 135 0.31 -7.75 11.95
N SER A 136 1.08 -7.17 11.02
CA SER A 136 2.34 -6.47 11.26
C SER A 136 3.37 -7.27 12.07
N ARG A 137 3.93 -8.33 11.48
CA ARG A 137 4.90 -9.22 12.16
C ARG A 137 6.29 -8.61 12.38
N PHE A 138 6.50 -7.35 11.99
CA PHE A 138 7.70 -6.58 12.32
C PHE A 138 7.31 -5.12 12.63
N PRO A 139 8.13 -4.38 13.43
CA PRO A 139 7.78 -3.04 13.89
C PRO A 139 7.99 -1.97 12.81
N ASN A 140 7.17 -2.00 11.76
CA ASN A 140 7.34 -1.17 10.55
C ASN A 140 7.40 0.33 10.84
N LEU A 141 6.65 0.85 11.82
CA LEU A 141 6.74 2.27 12.19
C LEU A 141 8.16 2.68 12.59
N LEU A 142 8.87 1.84 13.35
CA LEU A 142 10.23 2.11 13.79
C LEU A 142 11.26 1.85 12.69
N VAL A 143 10.97 0.90 11.80
CA VAL A 143 11.87 0.49 10.72
C VAL A 143 11.85 1.47 9.54
N ASN A 144 10.66 1.92 9.15
CA ASN A 144 10.44 2.69 7.93
C ASN A 144 9.96 4.13 8.17
N GLY A 145 9.49 4.47 9.37
CA GLY A 145 8.86 5.78 9.62
C GLY A 145 7.49 5.91 8.93
N SER A 146 7.08 7.15 8.59
CA SER A 146 5.76 7.44 7.98
C SER A 146 5.73 8.70 7.11
#